data_AF-A0A945HXA5-F1
#
_entry.id   AF-A0A945HXA5-F1
#
_cell.length_a   1.000
_cell.length_b   1.000
_cell.length_c   1.000
_cell.angle_alpha   90.00
_cell.angle_beta   90.00
_cell.angle_gamma   90.00
#
_symmetry.space_group_name_H-M   'P 1'
#
loop_
_entity.id
_entity.type
_entity.pdbx_description
1 polymer ?
#
loop_
_entity_poly.entity_id
_entity_poly.type
_entity_poly.pdbx_seq_one_letter_code
_entity_poly.pdbx_strand_id
1 'polypeptide(L)'
;MAISRALISVSDKTGVVEFAQKISEKGVEILSTGGTAKALKEAGVSVKDVSDYTGFPEMMNGRVKTLHPKVHGGLLCLRDNDEHMAQASENGVEMIDLVVVNLYPFKETVAKEDVTEEEAIENIDIGGPSMLRSAAKNFKFVTVVTDPEDYKRVAETIINDGETTLEMRKELAGKAFAMTNDYDEAINAYFRDQLGQPELMSLHYEKVCSLRYGENPDQKAA
;
A
#
# COMPACT_ATOMS: atom_id res chain seq x y z
N MET A 1 -13.98 -5.46 11.90
CA MET A 1 -14.99 -4.64 11.21
C MET A 1 -15.10 -5.09 9.78
N ALA A 2 -16.32 -5.19 9.29
CA ALA A 2 -16.60 -5.61 7.92
C ALA A 2 -15.83 -4.77 6.90
N ILE A 3 -15.28 -5.43 5.89
CA ILE A 3 -14.67 -4.79 4.74
C ILE A 3 -15.79 -4.49 3.74
N SER A 4 -16.08 -3.21 3.56
CA SER A 4 -17.11 -2.69 2.66
C SER A 4 -16.51 -1.97 1.46
N ARG A 5 -15.31 -1.40 1.61
CA ARG A 5 -14.63 -0.66 0.55
C ARG A 5 -13.13 -0.94 0.51
N ALA A 6 -12.62 -1.22 -0.67
CA ALA A 6 -11.20 -1.43 -0.94
C ALA A 6 -10.65 -0.40 -1.93
N LEU A 7 -9.50 0.19 -1.63
CA LEU A 7 -8.73 1.01 -2.55
C LEU A 7 -7.55 0.21 -3.09
N ILE A 8 -7.56 -0.09 -4.39
CA ILE A 8 -6.54 -0.91 -5.06
C ILE A 8 -5.77 -0.06 -6.06
N SER A 9 -4.46 0.07 -5.86
CA SER A 9 -3.55 0.80 -6.75
C SER A 9 -2.21 0.10 -6.78
N VAL A 10 -1.99 -0.76 -7.78
CA VAL A 10 -0.81 -1.63 -7.86
C VAL A 10 -0.01 -1.41 -9.15
N SER A 11 1.30 -1.44 -9.01
CA SER A 11 2.27 -1.45 -10.09
C SER A 11 2.47 -2.85 -10.66
N ASP A 12 2.62 -3.86 -9.80
CA ASP A 12 2.57 -5.28 -10.17
C ASP A 12 1.12 -5.79 -10.10
N LYS A 13 0.63 -6.32 -11.22
CA LYS A 13 -0.76 -6.79 -11.39
C LYS A 13 -0.90 -8.29 -11.07
N THR A 14 0.17 -8.95 -10.66
CA THR A 14 0.16 -10.38 -10.30
C THR A 14 -0.93 -10.66 -9.27
N GLY A 15 -1.87 -11.56 -9.60
CA GLY A 15 -2.94 -12.00 -8.72
C GLY A 15 -4.02 -10.95 -8.36
N VAL A 16 -3.87 -9.68 -8.72
CA VAL A 16 -4.77 -8.60 -8.23
C VAL A 16 -6.19 -8.72 -8.77
N VAL A 17 -6.34 -9.23 -10.01
CA VAL A 17 -7.65 -9.43 -10.64
C VAL A 17 -8.44 -10.51 -9.88
N GLU A 18 -7.83 -11.67 -9.66
CA GLU A 18 -8.46 -12.77 -8.91
C GLU A 18 -8.82 -12.33 -7.48
N PHE A 19 -7.91 -11.59 -6.84
CA PHE A 19 -8.14 -11.01 -5.53
C PHE A 19 -9.35 -10.08 -5.51
N ALA A 20 -9.42 -9.12 -6.46
CA ALA A 20 -10.49 -8.14 -6.54
C ALA A 20 -11.84 -8.79 -6.86
N GLN A 21 -11.88 -9.78 -7.75
CA GLN A 21 -13.09 -10.56 -8.06
C GLN A 21 -13.65 -11.23 -6.80
N LYS A 22 -12.80 -11.94 -6.06
CA LYS A 22 -13.17 -12.66 -4.82
C LYS A 22 -13.80 -11.76 -3.76
N ILE A 23 -13.22 -10.58 -3.51
CA ILE A 23 -13.78 -9.66 -2.52
C ILE A 23 -15.00 -8.92 -3.06
N SER A 24 -15.07 -8.64 -4.37
CA SER A 24 -16.22 -7.98 -4.99
C SER A 24 -17.48 -8.87 -4.95
N GLU A 25 -17.35 -10.20 -5.05
CA GLU A 25 -18.45 -11.16 -4.84
C GLU A 25 -19.09 -11.06 -3.45
N LYS A 26 -18.36 -10.52 -2.46
CA LYS A 26 -18.87 -10.24 -1.10
C LYS A 26 -19.45 -8.84 -0.94
N GLY A 27 -19.60 -8.10 -2.04
CA GLY A 27 -20.16 -6.75 -2.04
C GLY A 27 -19.17 -5.65 -1.66
N VAL A 28 -17.86 -5.94 -1.68
CA VAL A 28 -16.83 -4.91 -1.45
C VAL A 28 -16.77 -3.96 -2.65
N GLU A 29 -16.98 -2.66 -2.40
CA GLU A 29 -16.82 -1.62 -3.41
C GLU A 29 -15.32 -1.41 -3.71
N ILE A 30 -14.95 -1.46 -4.98
CA ILE A 30 -13.57 -1.29 -5.42
C ILE A 30 -13.35 0.14 -5.92
N LEU A 31 -12.50 0.88 -5.23
CA LEU A 31 -11.91 2.12 -5.69
C LEU A 31 -10.58 1.82 -6.39
N SER A 32 -10.34 2.39 -7.58
CA SER A 32 -9.04 2.26 -8.25
C SER A 32 -8.76 3.44 -9.18
N THR A 33 -7.54 3.50 -9.72
CA THR A 33 -7.11 4.56 -10.63
C THR A 33 -6.08 4.03 -11.65
N GLY A 34 -5.91 4.77 -12.75
CA GLY A 34 -4.91 4.52 -13.79
C GLY A 34 -4.95 3.10 -14.36
N GLY A 35 -3.77 2.52 -14.57
CA GLY A 35 -3.62 1.18 -15.16
C GLY A 35 -4.24 0.06 -14.32
N THR A 36 -4.36 0.24 -13.00
CA THR A 36 -5.02 -0.74 -12.13
C THR A 36 -6.52 -0.78 -12.40
N ALA A 37 -7.18 0.38 -12.44
CA ALA A 37 -8.61 0.47 -12.74
C ALA A 37 -8.92 -0.14 -14.10
N LYS A 38 -8.08 0.13 -15.11
CA LYS A 38 -8.23 -0.44 -16.45
C LYS A 38 -8.18 -1.97 -16.43
N ALA A 39 -7.14 -2.56 -15.83
CA ALA A 39 -6.98 -4.01 -15.76
C ALA A 39 -8.14 -4.70 -15.04
N LEU A 40 -8.63 -4.11 -13.95
CA LEU A 40 -9.77 -4.63 -13.20
C LEU A 40 -11.09 -4.55 -14.01
N LYS A 41 -11.35 -3.42 -14.67
CA LYS A 41 -12.53 -3.22 -15.53
C LYS A 41 -12.53 -4.18 -16.72
N GLU A 42 -11.38 -4.40 -17.36
CA GLU A 42 -11.22 -5.36 -18.47
C GLU A 42 -11.52 -6.80 -18.04
N ALA A 43 -11.27 -7.14 -16.78
CA ALA A 43 -11.61 -8.43 -16.18
C ALA A 43 -13.05 -8.52 -15.63
N GLY A 44 -13.89 -7.51 -15.89
CA GLY A 44 -15.30 -7.48 -15.49
C GLY A 44 -15.55 -7.10 -14.02
N VAL A 45 -14.54 -6.61 -13.30
CA VAL A 45 -14.72 -6.10 -11.93
C VAL A 45 -15.35 -4.71 -11.98
N SER A 46 -16.41 -4.50 -11.19
CA SER A 46 -17.00 -3.17 -11.02
C SER A 46 -16.05 -2.28 -10.23
N VAL A 47 -15.57 -1.20 -10.86
CA VAL A 47 -14.60 -0.28 -10.27
C VAL A 47 -15.15 1.14 -10.33
N LYS A 48 -15.13 1.83 -9.19
CA LYS A 48 -15.35 3.28 -9.11
C LYS A 48 -14.00 3.97 -9.18
N ASP A 49 -13.86 4.94 -10.09
CA ASP A 49 -12.60 5.67 -10.22
C ASP A 49 -12.36 6.57 -9.00
N VAL A 50 -11.11 6.68 -8.56
CA VAL A 50 -10.74 7.56 -7.43
C VAL A 50 -11.12 9.02 -7.72
N SER A 51 -11.08 9.47 -8.97
CA SER A 51 -11.53 10.81 -9.37
C SER A 51 -13.01 11.01 -9.10
N ASP A 52 -13.85 10.00 -9.33
CA ASP A 52 -15.30 10.06 -9.09
C ASP A 52 -15.60 10.06 -7.59
N TYR A 53 -14.85 9.27 -6.83
CA TYR A 53 -14.94 9.24 -5.38
C TYR A 53 -14.53 10.58 -4.74
N THR A 54 -13.41 11.15 -5.19
CA THR A 54 -12.88 12.40 -4.65
C THR A 54 -13.68 13.62 -5.15
N GLY A 55 -14.17 13.57 -6.39
CA GLY A 55 -14.67 14.72 -7.13
C GLY A 55 -13.54 15.59 -7.69
N PHE A 56 -12.30 15.08 -7.72
CA PHE A 56 -11.12 15.81 -8.15
C PHE A 56 -10.42 15.07 -9.30
N PRO A 57 -10.08 15.73 -10.42
CA PRO A 57 -9.41 15.07 -11.53
C PRO A 57 -7.95 14.74 -11.20
N GLU A 58 -7.39 13.81 -11.94
CA GLU A 58 -5.95 13.57 -11.93
C GLU A 58 -5.19 14.79 -12.47
N MET A 59 -4.13 15.22 -11.77
CA MET A 59 -3.36 16.42 -12.10
C MET A 59 -1.85 16.16 -12.15
N MET A 60 -1.12 17.06 -12.84
CA MET A 60 0.34 17.06 -12.94
C MET A 60 0.89 15.73 -13.45
N ASN A 61 0.35 15.25 -14.59
CA ASN A 61 0.72 13.97 -15.22
C ASN A 61 0.62 12.76 -14.28
N GLY A 62 -0.35 12.76 -13.37
CA GLY A 62 -0.61 11.64 -12.47
C GLY A 62 0.15 11.66 -11.15
N ARG A 63 0.97 12.70 -10.92
CA ARG A 63 1.63 12.94 -9.63
C ARG A 63 0.62 13.22 -8.51
N VAL A 64 -0.52 13.83 -8.83
CA VAL A 64 -1.58 14.13 -7.85
C VAL A 64 -2.88 13.45 -8.28
N LYS A 65 -3.13 12.28 -7.68
CA LYS A 65 -4.33 11.46 -7.91
C LYS A 65 -5.01 11.00 -6.61
N THR A 66 -4.24 10.52 -5.65
CA THR A 66 -4.74 9.95 -4.39
C THR A 66 -4.44 10.80 -3.16
N LEU A 67 -3.63 11.86 -3.32
CA LEU A 67 -3.30 12.84 -2.29
C LEU A 67 -4.48 13.79 -2.01
N HIS A 68 -5.58 13.23 -1.52
CA HIS A 68 -6.83 13.94 -1.32
C HIS A 68 -7.41 13.67 0.09
N PRO A 69 -7.99 14.69 0.77
CA PRO A 69 -8.58 14.52 2.10
C PRO A 69 -9.63 13.43 2.21
N LYS A 70 -10.45 13.20 1.17
CA LYS A 70 -11.41 12.08 1.17
C LYS A 70 -10.72 10.72 1.24
N VAL A 71 -9.63 10.52 0.50
CA VAL A 71 -8.87 9.26 0.51
C VAL A 71 -8.20 9.10 1.88
N HIS A 72 -7.39 10.06 2.30
CA HIS A 72 -6.65 9.95 3.55
C HIS A 72 -7.53 10.03 4.79
N GLY A 73 -8.63 10.79 4.76
CA GLY A 73 -9.64 10.82 5.81
C GLY A 73 -10.35 9.48 5.94
N GLY A 74 -10.72 8.84 4.83
CA GLY A 74 -11.30 7.50 4.83
C GLY A 74 -10.36 6.43 5.40
N LEU A 75 -9.04 6.65 5.27
CA LEU A 75 -8.00 5.76 5.82
C LEU A 75 -7.63 6.07 7.27
N LEU A 76 -7.60 7.34 7.68
CA LEU A 76 -7.09 7.78 8.98
C LEU A 76 -8.16 8.04 10.03
N CYS A 77 -9.45 8.02 9.63
CA CYS A 77 -10.55 8.20 10.57
C CYS A 77 -10.52 7.11 11.67
N LEU A 78 -10.53 7.54 12.93
CA LEU A 78 -10.67 6.67 14.08
C LEU A 78 -12.15 6.38 14.27
N ARG A 79 -12.56 5.13 14.00
CA ARG A 79 -13.98 4.80 13.92
C ARG A 79 -14.65 4.59 15.27
N ASP A 80 -13.86 4.59 16.33
CA ASP A 80 -14.29 4.60 17.72
C ASP A 80 -14.23 6.00 18.36
N ASN A 81 -14.00 7.04 17.55
CA ASN A 81 -14.04 8.42 17.98
C ASN A 81 -15.21 9.14 17.28
N ASP A 82 -16.23 9.49 18.06
CA ASP A 82 -17.46 10.13 17.55
C ASP A 82 -17.18 11.47 16.84
N GLU A 83 -16.19 12.23 17.30
CA GLU A 83 -15.79 13.50 16.67
C GLU A 83 -15.21 13.27 15.26
N HIS A 84 -14.35 12.26 15.11
CA HIS A 84 -13.80 11.90 13.81
C HIS A 84 -14.90 11.44 12.84
N MET A 85 -15.85 10.63 13.33
CA MET A 85 -16.97 10.14 12.50
C MET A 85 -17.91 11.28 12.10
N ALA A 86 -18.17 12.25 12.99
CA ALA A 86 -18.93 13.45 12.67
C ALA A 86 -18.24 14.29 11.59
N GLN A 87 -16.95 14.58 11.76
CA GLN A 87 -16.15 15.31 10.76
C GLN A 87 -16.13 14.59 9.40
N ALA A 88 -15.99 13.26 9.40
CA ALA A 88 -16.03 12.48 8.18
C ALA A 88 -17.39 12.61 7.46
N SER A 89 -18.49 12.49 8.20
CA SER A 89 -19.83 12.64 7.65
C SER A 89 -20.09 14.05 7.10
N GLU A 90 -19.72 15.09 7.85
CA GLU A 90 -19.89 16.50 7.45
C GLU A 90 -19.13 16.85 6.17
N ASN A 91 -17.99 16.21 5.95
CA ASN A 91 -17.12 16.46 4.80
C ASN A 91 -17.28 15.43 3.67
N GLY A 92 -18.28 14.54 3.75
CA GLY A 92 -18.54 13.53 2.73
C GLY A 92 -17.37 12.55 2.54
N VAL A 93 -16.70 12.20 3.63
CA VAL A 93 -15.59 11.25 3.67
C VAL A 93 -16.15 9.86 4.00
N GLU A 94 -16.17 8.99 3.00
CA GLU A 94 -16.57 7.59 3.21
C GLU A 94 -15.37 6.73 3.61
N MET A 95 -15.57 5.78 4.52
CA MET A 95 -14.49 4.96 5.07
C MET A 95 -13.88 4.00 4.03
N ILE A 96 -12.57 3.78 4.12
CA ILE A 96 -11.86 2.78 3.33
C ILE A 96 -11.33 1.72 4.30
N ASP A 97 -11.69 0.45 4.08
CA ASP A 97 -11.44 -0.67 5.00
C ASP A 97 -10.23 -1.50 4.60
N LEU A 98 -9.92 -1.48 3.31
CA LEU A 98 -8.83 -2.23 2.71
C LEU A 98 -8.05 -1.34 1.74
N VAL A 99 -6.73 -1.38 1.83
CA VAL A 99 -5.81 -0.77 0.87
C VAL A 99 -4.91 -1.86 0.31
N VAL A 100 -4.85 -1.96 -1.02
CA VAL A 100 -3.92 -2.84 -1.71
C VAL A 100 -3.03 -1.99 -2.60
N VAL A 101 -1.78 -1.84 -2.20
CA VAL A 101 -0.79 -1.02 -2.89
C VAL A 101 0.55 -1.72 -2.87
N ASN A 102 1.11 -1.97 -4.05
CA ASN A 102 2.52 -2.30 -4.19
C ASN A 102 3.22 -1.16 -4.95
N LEU A 103 4.42 -0.84 -4.50
CA LEU A 103 5.21 0.25 -5.08
C LEU A 103 5.90 -0.28 -6.34
N TYR A 104 6.02 0.58 -7.36
CA TYR A 104 6.89 0.23 -8.49
C TYR A 104 8.33 0.11 -7.94
N PRO A 105 9.09 -0.93 -8.32
CA PRO A 105 10.43 -1.12 -7.79
C PRO A 105 11.36 -0.02 -8.32
N PHE A 106 11.45 1.08 -7.57
CA PHE A 106 12.38 2.17 -7.85
C PHE A 106 13.82 1.65 -8.03
N LYS A 107 14.20 0.65 -7.22
CA LYS A 107 15.47 -0.09 -7.35
C LYS A 107 15.68 -0.67 -8.75
N GLU A 108 14.64 -1.25 -9.37
CA GLU A 108 14.74 -1.81 -10.73
C GLU A 108 14.83 -0.71 -11.78
N THR A 109 14.18 0.44 -11.57
CA THR A 109 14.31 1.60 -12.47
C THR A 109 15.73 2.12 -12.50
N VAL A 110 16.31 2.39 -11.32
CA VAL A 110 17.64 3.00 -11.21
C VAL A 110 18.79 2.04 -11.50
N ALA A 111 18.50 0.72 -11.54
CA ALA A 111 19.46 -0.30 -11.94
C ALA A 111 19.66 -0.43 -13.47
N LYS A 112 18.83 0.23 -14.29
CA LYS A 112 18.98 0.22 -15.76
C LYS A 112 20.20 1.04 -16.16
N GLU A 113 21.01 0.53 -17.10
CA GLU A 113 22.29 1.16 -17.49
C GLU A 113 22.14 2.61 -18.01
N ASP A 114 21.02 2.94 -18.66
CA ASP A 114 20.79 4.23 -19.33
C ASP A 114 19.71 5.09 -18.64
N VAL A 115 19.40 4.84 -17.36
CA VAL A 115 18.39 5.64 -16.65
C VAL A 115 18.87 7.08 -16.46
N THR A 116 18.08 8.04 -16.93
CA THR A 116 18.35 9.47 -16.71
C THR A 116 17.89 9.92 -15.34
N GLU A 117 18.43 11.04 -14.85
CA GLU A 117 17.98 11.63 -13.58
C GLU A 117 16.51 12.03 -13.61
N GLU A 118 16.06 12.58 -14.74
CA GLU A 118 14.65 12.94 -14.95
C GLU A 118 13.74 11.71 -14.86
N GLU A 119 14.13 10.59 -15.47
CA GLU A 119 13.39 9.33 -15.39
C GLU A 119 13.38 8.75 -13.97
N ALA A 120 14.51 8.80 -13.26
CA ALA A 120 14.57 8.36 -11.87
C ALA A 120 13.61 9.19 -11.01
N ILE A 121 13.68 10.53 -11.08
CA ILE A 121 12.84 11.44 -10.31
C ILE A 121 11.34 11.24 -10.62
N GLU A 122 10.96 11.02 -11.88
CA GLU A 122 9.55 10.78 -12.24
C GLU A 122 9.00 9.46 -11.67
N ASN A 123 9.88 8.48 -11.42
CA ASN A 123 9.49 7.18 -10.85
C ASN A 123 9.42 7.18 -9.31
N ILE A 124 9.66 8.33 -8.65
CA ILE A 124 9.44 8.48 -7.21
C ILE A 124 7.94 8.64 -6.94
N ASP A 125 7.33 7.60 -6.36
CA ASP A 125 5.93 7.57 -5.98
C ASP A 125 5.72 8.29 -4.64
N ILE A 126 4.84 9.27 -4.65
CA ILE A 126 4.41 10.00 -3.45
C ILE A 126 3.09 9.43 -2.92
N GLY A 127 2.18 9.08 -3.81
CA GLY A 127 0.83 8.65 -3.46
C GLY A 127 0.81 7.27 -2.81
N GLY A 128 1.55 6.31 -3.38
CA GLY A 128 1.66 4.95 -2.88
C GLY A 128 2.15 4.90 -1.42
N PRO A 129 3.35 5.42 -1.11
CA PRO A 129 3.86 5.44 0.27
C PRO A 129 2.94 6.21 1.23
N SER A 130 2.33 7.31 0.80
CA SER A 130 1.39 8.07 1.62
C SER A 130 0.16 7.25 2.01
N MET A 131 -0.42 6.50 1.07
CA MET A 131 -1.57 5.62 1.34
C MET A 131 -1.17 4.45 2.24
N LEU A 132 -0.03 3.80 1.96
CA LEU A 132 0.49 2.70 2.77
C LEU A 132 0.68 3.11 4.23
N ARG A 133 1.36 4.24 4.47
CA ARG A 133 1.59 4.76 5.82
C ARG A 133 0.30 5.16 6.51
N SER A 134 -0.66 5.72 5.78
CA SER A 134 -1.98 6.09 6.33
C SER A 134 -2.74 4.87 6.82
N ALA A 135 -2.85 3.84 5.97
CA ALA A 135 -3.53 2.59 6.31
C ALA A 135 -2.82 1.84 7.43
N ALA A 136 -1.49 1.71 7.35
CA ALA A 136 -0.68 1.04 8.36
C ALA A 136 -0.73 1.73 9.73
N LYS A 137 -0.72 3.07 9.77
CA LYS A 137 -0.94 3.83 11.02
C LYS A 137 -2.28 3.49 11.65
N ASN A 138 -3.32 3.34 10.82
CA ASN A 138 -4.68 3.09 11.27
C ASN A 138 -5.08 1.60 11.22
N PHE A 139 -4.11 0.68 11.42
CA PHE A 139 -4.33 -0.77 11.32
C PHE A 139 -5.41 -1.31 12.26
N LYS A 140 -5.77 -0.57 13.32
CA LYS A 140 -6.92 -0.93 14.16
C LYS A 140 -8.19 -1.06 13.33
N PHE A 141 -8.33 -0.23 12.29
CA PHE A 141 -9.51 -0.15 11.44
C PHE A 141 -9.31 -0.51 9.98
N VAL A 142 -8.10 -0.38 9.45
CA VAL A 142 -7.81 -0.56 8.02
C VAL A 142 -6.86 -1.73 7.81
N THR A 143 -7.18 -2.60 6.86
CA THR A 143 -6.27 -3.64 6.38
C THR A 143 -5.42 -3.05 5.26
N VAL A 144 -4.09 -3.14 5.37
CA VAL A 144 -3.16 -2.77 4.30
C VAL A 144 -2.57 -4.05 3.72
N VAL A 145 -2.40 -4.13 2.40
CA VAL A 145 -1.78 -5.27 1.73
C VAL A 145 -0.79 -4.73 0.71
N THR A 146 0.45 -5.21 0.80
CA THR A 146 1.55 -4.72 -0.03
C THR A 146 2.14 -5.77 -0.95
N ASP A 147 1.85 -7.03 -0.69
CA ASP A 147 2.47 -8.18 -1.33
C ASP A 147 1.40 -9.11 -1.93
N PRO A 148 1.51 -9.48 -3.22
CA PRO A 148 0.64 -10.48 -3.84
C PRO A 148 0.56 -11.81 -3.09
N GLU A 149 1.60 -12.22 -2.37
CA GLU A 149 1.59 -13.46 -1.57
C GLU A 149 0.52 -13.43 -0.46
N ASP A 150 0.16 -12.23 0.02
CA ASP A 150 -0.86 -12.06 1.05
C ASP A 150 -2.30 -12.09 0.51
N TYR A 151 -2.49 -11.96 -0.81
CA TYR A 151 -3.81 -11.83 -1.42
C TYR A 151 -4.72 -13.00 -1.09
N LYS A 152 -4.21 -14.23 -1.20
CA LYS A 152 -5.00 -15.44 -0.96
C LYS A 152 -5.53 -15.48 0.48
N ARG A 153 -4.64 -15.34 1.47
CA ARG A 153 -5.03 -15.42 2.89
C ARG A 153 -5.97 -14.28 3.29
N VAL A 154 -5.76 -13.07 2.76
CA VAL A 154 -6.62 -11.91 3.05
C VAL A 154 -7.99 -12.12 2.43
N ALA A 155 -8.06 -12.53 1.16
CA ALA A 155 -9.34 -12.78 0.49
C ALA A 155 -10.13 -13.91 1.17
N GLU A 156 -9.49 -15.01 1.55
CA GLU A 156 -10.13 -16.12 2.27
C GLU A 156 -10.73 -15.66 3.61
N THR A 157 -9.99 -14.84 4.36
CA THR A 157 -10.46 -14.27 5.63
C THR A 157 -11.68 -13.38 5.41
N ILE A 158 -11.64 -12.49 4.40
CA ILE A 158 -12.78 -11.62 4.04
C ILE A 158 -13.99 -12.44 3.59
N ILE A 159 -13.78 -13.51 2.81
CA ILE A 159 -14.87 -14.35 2.30
C ILE A 159 -15.61 -15.07 3.43
N ASN A 160 -14.87 -15.58 4.41
CA ASN A 160 -15.41 -16.39 5.49
C ASN A 160 -16.04 -15.52 6.58
N ASP A 161 -15.36 -14.45 6.99
CA ASP A 161 -15.70 -13.70 8.20
C ASP A 161 -16.26 -12.30 7.88
N GLY A 162 -16.13 -11.83 6.63
CA GLY A 162 -16.47 -10.46 6.22
C GLY A 162 -15.47 -9.39 6.71
N GLU A 163 -14.54 -9.77 7.58
CA GLU A 163 -13.56 -8.88 8.21
C GLU A 163 -12.22 -9.55 8.43
N THR A 164 -11.16 -8.77 8.60
CA THR A 164 -9.84 -9.29 9.02
C THR A 164 -9.70 -9.26 10.55
N THR A 165 -8.76 -10.03 11.07
CA THR A 165 -8.41 -9.99 12.50
C THR A 165 -7.49 -8.80 12.82
N LEU A 166 -7.50 -8.35 14.08
CA LEU A 166 -6.58 -7.29 14.54
C LEU A 166 -5.11 -7.72 14.41
N GLU A 167 -4.82 -9.00 14.66
CA GLU A 167 -3.48 -9.58 14.54
C GLU A 167 -2.98 -9.52 13.10
N MET A 168 -3.80 -9.95 12.14
CA MET A 168 -3.47 -9.87 10.71
C MET A 168 -3.22 -8.42 10.28
N ARG A 169 -4.08 -7.48 10.69
CA ARG A 169 -3.88 -6.06 10.35
C ARG A 169 -2.59 -5.51 10.93
N LYS A 170 -2.23 -5.89 12.16
CA LYS A 170 -0.97 -5.46 12.80
C LYS A 170 0.24 -6.03 12.09
N GLU A 171 0.20 -7.32 11.71
CA GLU A 171 1.25 -7.98 10.93
C GLU A 171 1.46 -7.27 9.59
N LEU A 172 0.39 -7.08 8.82
CA LEU A 172 0.42 -6.44 7.52
C LEU A 172 0.85 -4.96 7.60
N ALA A 173 0.47 -4.25 8.66
CA ALA A 173 0.97 -2.89 8.90
C ALA A 173 2.49 -2.86 9.12
N GLY A 174 3.04 -3.88 9.81
CA GLY A 174 4.49 -4.06 9.92
C GLY A 174 5.15 -4.25 8.55
N LYS A 175 4.58 -5.12 7.70
CA LYS A 175 5.05 -5.30 6.31
C LYS A 175 5.00 -4.01 5.50
N ALA A 176 3.92 -3.24 5.63
CA ALA A 176 3.76 -1.97 4.91
C ALA A 176 4.82 -0.93 5.32
N PHE A 177 5.11 -0.80 6.62
CA PHE A 177 6.18 0.09 7.07
C PHE A 177 7.57 -0.37 6.63
N ALA A 178 7.83 -1.68 6.64
CA ALA A 178 9.07 -2.25 6.11
C ALA A 178 9.23 -1.92 4.61
N MET A 179 8.18 -2.14 3.81
CA MET A 179 8.19 -1.80 2.38
C MET A 179 8.48 -0.31 2.14
N THR A 180 7.85 0.60 2.89
CA THR A 180 8.12 2.04 2.72
C THR A 180 9.52 2.43 3.17
N ASN A 181 10.07 1.78 4.20
CA ASN A 181 11.46 1.97 4.61
C ASN A 181 12.44 1.55 3.50
N ASP A 182 12.21 0.37 2.91
CA ASP A 182 13.09 -0.16 1.87
C ASP A 182 12.99 0.65 0.57
N TYR A 183 11.82 1.24 0.31
CA TYR A 183 11.58 2.17 -0.78
C TYR A 183 12.34 3.49 -0.58
N ASP A 184 12.23 4.10 0.60
CA ASP A 184 12.92 5.35 0.91
C ASP A 184 14.46 5.17 0.93
N GLU A 185 14.97 4.04 1.42
CA GLU A 185 16.41 3.75 1.35
C GLU A 185 16.89 3.55 -0.10
N ALA A 186 16.06 3.01 -1.00
CA ALA A 186 16.42 2.93 -2.42
C ALA A 186 16.60 4.32 -3.04
N ILE A 187 15.72 5.26 -2.70
CA ILE A 187 15.80 6.65 -3.16
C ILE A 187 17.04 7.32 -2.56
N ASN A 188 17.27 7.14 -1.26
CA ASN A 188 18.43 7.67 -0.57
C ASN A 188 19.74 7.13 -1.17
N ALA A 189 19.81 5.83 -1.45
CA ALA A 189 20.96 5.19 -2.08
C ALA A 189 21.27 5.78 -3.46
N TYR A 190 20.24 6.02 -4.27
CA TYR A 190 20.38 6.65 -5.58
C TYR A 190 21.01 8.06 -5.48
N PHE A 191 20.49 8.93 -4.60
CA PHE A 191 21.06 10.27 -4.42
C PHE A 191 22.46 10.25 -3.79
N ARG A 192 22.72 9.31 -2.87
CA ARG A 192 24.04 9.11 -2.27
C ARG A 192 25.09 8.80 -3.33
N ASP A 193 24.81 7.88 -4.26
CA ASP A 193 25.75 7.50 -5.32
C ASP A 193 26.07 8.68 -6.25
N GLN A 194 25.12 9.60 -6.46
CA GLN A 194 25.35 10.83 -7.23
C GLN A 194 26.18 11.87 -6.47
N LEU A 195 26.01 11.97 -5.15
CA LEU A 195 26.66 13.00 -4.31
C LEU A 195 28.06 12.59 -3.80
N GLY A 196 28.39 11.29 -3.80
CA GLY A 196 29.68 10.77 -3.34
C GLY A 196 29.63 10.15 -1.92
N GLN A 197 30.72 10.25 -1.15
CA GLN A 197 30.80 9.59 0.18
C GLN A 197 29.67 10.05 1.11
N PRO A 198 28.92 9.12 1.71
CA PRO A 198 27.81 9.50 2.58
C PRO A 198 28.29 10.06 3.92
N GLU A 199 27.60 11.09 4.40
CA GLU A 199 27.65 11.48 5.82
C GLU A 199 27.01 10.41 6.74
N LEU A 200 26.11 9.57 6.20
CA LEU A 200 25.37 8.54 6.92
C LEU A 200 25.30 7.21 6.13
N MET A 201 25.80 6.12 6.74
CA MET A 201 25.74 4.77 6.17
C MET A 201 24.62 3.95 6.84
N SER A 202 23.65 3.50 6.05
CA SER A 202 22.57 2.61 6.48
C SER A 202 22.76 1.21 5.89
N LEU A 203 22.63 0.16 6.72
CA LEU A 203 22.74 -1.24 6.30
C LEU A 203 21.41 -1.96 6.59
N HIS A 204 20.83 -2.57 5.56
CA HIS A 204 19.57 -3.31 5.63
C HIS A 204 19.79 -4.73 5.09
N TYR A 205 19.26 -5.73 5.79
CA TYR A 205 19.41 -7.14 5.46
C TYR A 205 18.06 -7.85 5.51
N GLU A 206 17.80 -8.72 4.54
CA GLU A 206 16.69 -9.66 4.59
C GLU A 206 17.13 -10.95 5.29
N LYS A 207 16.29 -11.43 6.21
CA LYS A 207 16.57 -12.69 6.90
C LYS A 207 16.37 -13.87 5.95
N VAL A 208 17.46 -14.58 5.65
CA VAL A 208 17.41 -15.79 4.80
C VAL A 208 16.96 -17.03 5.58
N CYS A 209 17.46 -17.23 6.80
CA CYS A 209 17.07 -18.38 7.62
C CYS A 209 17.27 -18.10 9.12
N SER A 210 16.79 -18.99 9.98
CA SER A 210 17.18 -19.01 11.40
C SER A 210 18.31 -20.02 11.60
N LEU A 211 19.35 -19.65 12.35
CA LEU A 211 20.43 -20.58 12.70
C LEU A 211 20.08 -21.37 13.97
N ARG A 212 20.73 -22.52 14.16
CA ARG A 212 20.46 -23.41 15.31
C ARG A 212 20.77 -22.73 16.65
N TYR A 213 21.84 -21.95 16.68
CA TYR A 213 22.26 -21.08 17.77
C TYR A 213 23.25 -20.05 17.20
N GLY A 214 23.60 -19.03 17.98
CA GLY A 214 24.64 -18.06 17.65
C GLY A 214 26.04 -18.65 17.80
N GLU A 215 26.92 -17.95 18.50
CA GLU A 215 28.25 -18.48 18.82
C GLU A 215 28.18 -19.58 19.88
N ASN A 216 27.25 -19.46 20.84
CA ASN A 216 27.01 -20.40 21.93
C ASN A 216 25.58 -20.97 21.89
N PRO A 217 25.35 -22.21 22.41
CA PRO A 217 24.05 -22.89 22.31
C PRO A 217 22.84 -22.15 22.90
N ASP A 218 23.05 -21.23 23.84
CA ASP A 218 22.03 -20.42 24.50
C ASP A 218 21.67 -19.13 23.74
N GLN A 219 22.43 -18.77 22.70
CA GLN A 219 22.22 -17.57 21.89
C GLN A 219 21.35 -17.85 20.68
N LYS A 220 20.37 -16.98 20.40
CA LYS A 220 19.57 -17.02 19.16
C LYS A 220 20.31 -16.31 18.02
N ALA A 221 20.16 -16.81 16.79
CA ALA A 221 20.76 -16.21 15.59
C ALA A 221 19.92 -16.41 14.32
N ALA A 222 20.14 -15.55 13.34
CA ALA A 222 19.49 -15.51 12.03
C ALA A 222 20.45 -14.88 11.02
#